data_AF-A0A0C3EU17-F1
#
_entry.id   AF-A0A0C3EU17-F1
#
_cell.length_a   1.000
_cell.length_b   1.000
_cell.length_c   1.000
_cell.angle_alpha   90.00
_cell.angle_beta   90.00
_cell.angle_gamma   90.00
#
_symmetry.space_group_name_H-M   'P 1'
#
loop_
_entity.id
_entity.type
_entity.pdbx_description
1 polymer ?
#
loop_
_entity_poly.entity_id
_entity_poly.type
_entity_poly.pdbx_seq_one_letter_code
_entity_poly.pdbx_strand_id
1 'polypeptide(L)'
;MLFTLLSGLALPSLAAAAGISASAPTAGPSKSTGKLPALGWNTWNAYACDISDSKIIAAANQFVSLGLKDAGYQYVNIDDCWAEKTRDSNTKQIVPDPTKFPNGISGVANSIHALGLKIGIYSDAGTETCAGYPGSLGYEEIDAATFTGWGIDYLKYDNCNVPSNWTDAAIPPGGDWYNSNSAVRYRQMAGALADQTRPVQFELCIWGQAEVWTWGARVGHSWRMSTDANATWSYISNIIAINVQHLSSVGFYSHNDMDMMEIGNGDLTTEEQRTHFAAWAFLKSPILLGTDLNKLSTTQLAIIKNAELLAFHQDSTFSGPAVPFTATANAPVTSPPEYYAGTSTKGTHVFIINTGSSPATKKFSFANVPGLGSGKYTLHDMWTGLNISGTHSGSYSVKVATHDTAAFLIEAAEY
;
A
#
# COMPACT_ATOMS: atom_id res chain seq x y z
N MET A 1 18.89 -41.63 70.76
CA MET A 1 17.99 -41.92 69.62
C MET A 1 17.05 -40.74 69.47
N LEU A 2 17.31 -39.86 68.51
CA LEU A 2 16.34 -38.86 68.03
C LEU A 2 16.77 -38.52 66.60
N PHE A 3 16.05 -39.07 65.62
CA PHE A 3 16.23 -38.77 64.20
C PHE A 3 15.27 -37.65 63.82
N THR A 4 15.81 -36.53 63.37
CA THR A 4 15.06 -35.38 62.87
C THR A 4 14.75 -35.59 61.40
N LEU A 5 13.45 -35.60 61.04
CA LEU A 5 12.99 -35.53 59.64
C LEU A 5 13.27 -34.13 59.08
N LEU A 6 13.95 -34.03 57.94
CA LEU A 6 13.86 -32.86 57.06
C LEU A 6 12.94 -33.19 55.88
N SER A 7 11.83 -32.47 55.82
CA SER A 7 10.90 -32.42 54.70
C SER A 7 11.54 -31.70 53.50
N GLY A 8 11.63 -32.39 52.36
CA GLY A 8 12.07 -31.82 51.10
C GLY A 8 11.02 -30.85 50.54
N LEU A 9 11.40 -29.59 50.38
CA LEU A 9 10.68 -28.61 49.57
C LEU A 9 10.93 -28.92 48.09
N ALA A 10 9.89 -29.32 47.37
CA ALA A 10 9.90 -29.37 45.92
C ALA A 10 9.87 -27.93 45.37
N LEU A 11 10.95 -27.52 44.70
CA LEU A 11 10.98 -26.30 43.91
C LEU A 11 10.12 -26.50 42.65
N PRO A 12 9.25 -25.53 42.28
CA PRO A 12 8.56 -25.60 41.01
C PRO A 12 9.58 -25.50 39.87
N SER A 13 9.56 -26.46 38.96
CA SER A 13 10.33 -26.40 37.73
C SER A 13 9.85 -25.19 36.92
N LEU A 14 10.67 -24.13 36.85
CA LEU A 14 10.55 -23.17 35.76
C LEU A 14 10.81 -23.95 34.47
N ALA A 15 9.75 -24.21 33.71
CA ALA A 15 9.91 -24.51 32.30
C ALA A 15 10.60 -23.30 31.69
N ALA A 16 11.89 -23.43 31.40
CA ALA A 16 12.62 -22.47 30.62
C ALA A 16 11.88 -22.31 29.29
N ALA A 17 11.33 -21.12 29.04
CA ALA A 17 10.99 -20.71 27.70
C ALA A 17 12.31 -20.71 26.91
N ALA A 18 12.61 -21.85 26.28
CA ALA A 18 13.70 -21.97 25.36
C ALA A 18 13.50 -20.87 24.32
N GLY A 19 14.48 -19.96 24.24
CA GLY A 19 14.47 -18.86 23.30
C GLY A 19 14.18 -19.41 21.91
N ILE A 20 13.21 -18.80 21.23
CA ILE A 20 12.94 -19.07 19.82
C ILE A 20 14.14 -18.51 19.05
N SER A 21 15.17 -19.35 18.95
CA SER A 21 16.25 -19.29 17.98
C SER A 21 16.08 -20.45 16.99
N ALA A 22 14.84 -20.80 16.65
CA ALA A 22 14.59 -21.26 15.30
C ALA A 22 14.79 -20.03 14.42
N SER A 23 15.82 -20.02 13.57
CA SER A 23 16.13 -18.89 12.69
C SER A 23 14.85 -18.48 11.96
N ALA A 24 14.39 -17.25 12.17
CA ALA A 24 13.18 -16.74 11.52
C ALA A 24 13.20 -17.02 10.02
N PRO A 25 12.05 -17.36 9.39
CA PRO A 25 12.03 -17.71 7.97
C PRO A 25 12.72 -16.66 7.11
N THR A 26 13.34 -17.11 6.03
CA THR A 26 13.99 -16.23 5.03
C THR A 26 13.38 -16.35 3.65
N ALA A 27 12.31 -17.16 3.53
CA ALA A 27 11.53 -17.25 2.31
C ALA A 27 10.92 -15.87 2.01
N GLY A 28 11.18 -15.38 0.80
CA GLY A 28 10.61 -14.14 0.31
C GLY A 28 9.20 -14.34 -0.22
N PRO A 29 8.51 -13.24 -0.56
CA PRO A 29 7.16 -13.28 -1.09
C PRO A 29 7.07 -13.99 -2.44
N SER A 30 5.90 -14.55 -2.76
CA SER A 30 5.66 -15.21 -4.04
C SER A 30 5.84 -14.26 -5.24
N LYS A 31 6.56 -14.68 -6.27
CA LYS A 31 6.70 -13.91 -7.52
C LYS A 31 5.56 -14.09 -8.52
N SER A 32 4.54 -14.89 -8.19
CA SER A 32 3.36 -15.06 -9.03
C SER A 32 2.31 -13.96 -8.84
N THR A 33 2.50 -13.06 -7.87
CA THR A 33 1.62 -11.91 -7.58
C THR A 33 2.46 -10.69 -7.19
N GLY A 34 1.82 -9.53 -7.04
CA GLY A 34 2.45 -8.29 -6.53
C GLY A 34 3.59 -7.71 -7.37
N LYS A 35 3.83 -8.19 -8.60
CA LYS A 35 4.82 -7.58 -9.52
C LYS A 35 4.59 -6.08 -9.65
N LEU A 36 3.33 -5.69 -9.85
CA LEU A 36 2.87 -4.31 -9.93
C LEU A 36 2.18 -3.89 -8.63
N PRO A 37 2.08 -2.58 -8.32
CA PRO A 37 1.38 -2.14 -7.13
C PRO A 37 -0.09 -2.55 -7.20
N ALA A 38 -0.69 -2.91 -6.06
CA ALA A 38 -2.08 -3.34 -6.01
C ALA A 38 -3.04 -2.21 -6.42
N LEU A 39 -4.08 -2.56 -7.18
CA LEU A 39 -5.22 -1.70 -7.45
C LEU A 39 -6.47 -2.33 -6.84
N GLY A 40 -7.13 -1.62 -5.93
CA GLY A 40 -8.26 -2.16 -5.21
C GLY A 40 -9.05 -1.16 -4.39
N TRP A 41 -9.75 -1.69 -3.40
CA TRP A 41 -10.56 -0.98 -2.43
C TRP A 41 -10.42 -1.68 -1.08
N ASN A 42 -10.50 -0.90 0.00
CA ASN A 42 -10.42 -1.39 1.38
C ASN A 42 -11.55 -0.77 2.22
N THR A 43 -12.13 -1.57 3.13
CA THR A 43 -13.28 -1.17 3.94
C THR A 43 -13.00 -0.05 4.96
N TRP A 44 -11.76 0.15 5.41
CA TRP A 44 -11.44 0.92 6.62
C TRP A 44 -11.88 2.37 6.57
N ASN A 45 -11.38 3.15 5.62
CA ASN A 45 -11.72 4.58 5.51
C ASN A 45 -13.21 4.79 5.14
N ALA A 46 -13.87 3.77 4.58
CA ALA A 46 -15.29 3.83 4.22
C ALA A 46 -16.21 3.56 5.42
N TYR A 47 -15.86 2.59 6.26
CA TYR A 47 -16.80 1.98 7.22
C TYR A 47 -16.22 1.70 8.61
N ALA A 48 -14.91 1.82 8.82
CA ALA A 48 -14.22 1.39 10.03
C ALA A 48 -14.66 -0.03 10.45
N CYS A 49 -15.11 -0.24 11.68
CA CYS A 49 -15.60 -1.55 12.15
C CYS A 49 -17.04 -1.92 11.70
N ASP A 50 -17.79 -0.99 11.08
CA ASP A 50 -19.16 -1.23 10.61
C ASP A 50 -19.13 -1.93 9.24
N ILE A 51 -18.59 -3.14 9.20
CA ILE A 51 -18.47 -3.96 7.99
C ILE A 51 -19.38 -5.19 8.04
N SER A 52 -19.76 -5.67 6.86
CA SER A 52 -20.55 -6.89 6.67
C SER A 52 -20.29 -7.48 5.29
N ASP A 53 -20.59 -8.77 5.11
CA ASP A 53 -20.53 -9.43 3.81
C ASP A 53 -21.32 -8.66 2.73
N SER A 54 -22.48 -8.12 3.07
CA SER A 54 -23.34 -7.36 2.17
C SER A 54 -22.69 -6.07 1.66
N LYS A 55 -21.99 -5.31 2.53
CA LYS A 55 -21.25 -4.11 2.11
C LYS A 55 -20.09 -4.46 1.19
N ILE A 56 -19.36 -5.53 1.51
CA ILE A 56 -18.20 -5.99 0.75
C ILE A 56 -18.64 -6.52 -0.63
N ILE A 57 -19.70 -7.33 -0.70
CA ILE A 57 -20.26 -7.83 -1.95
C ILE A 57 -20.86 -6.69 -2.78
N ALA A 58 -21.49 -5.69 -2.15
CA ALA A 58 -21.96 -4.50 -2.85
C ALA A 58 -20.79 -3.75 -3.50
N ALA A 59 -19.70 -3.48 -2.76
CA ALA A 59 -18.50 -2.86 -3.30
C ALA A 59 -17.92 -3.67 -4.48
N ALA A 60 -17.86 -5.00 -4.37
CA ALA A 60 -17.40 -5.87 -5.45
C ALA A 60 -18.28 -5.78 -6.72
N ASN A 61 -19.61 -5.70 -6.57
CA ASN A 61 -20.50 -5.47 -7.73
C ASN A 61 -20.27 -4.08 -8.35
N GLN A 62 -19.95 -3.08 -7.52
CA GLN A 62 -19.68 -1.73 -8.00
C GLN A 62 -18.36 -1.61 -8.75
N PHE A 63 -17.38 -2.49 -8.48
CA PHE A 63 -16.19 -2.57 -9.34
C PHE A 63 -16.57 -2.84 -10.79
N VAL A 64 -17.57 -3.69 -11.01
CA VAL A 64 -18.09 -4.00 -12.34
C VAL A 64 -18.96 -2.84 -12.85
N SER A 65 -19.97 -2.42 -12.11
CA SER A 65 -20.95 -1.44 -12.61
C SER A 65 -20.38 -0.04 -12.82
N LEU A 66 -19.33 0.34 -12.08
CA LEU A 66 -18.65 1.63 -12.23
C LEU A 66 -17.46 1.57 -13.20
N GLY A 67 -17.15 0.38 -13.74
CA GLY A 67 -16.03 0.15 -14.66
C GLY A 67 -14.65 0.23 -14.01
N LEU A 68 -14.55 0.02 -12.68
CA LEU A 68 -13.26 -0.03 -11.98
C LEU A 68 -12.49 -1.30 -12.33
N LYS A 69 -13.19 -2.42 -12.49
CA LYS A 69 -12.58 -3.67 -12.94
C LYS A 69 -11.89 -3.50 -14.29
N ASP A 70 -12.56 -2.86 -15.24
CA ASP A 70 -12.02 -2.59 -16.56
C ASP A 70 -10.84 -1.60 -16.53
N ALA A 71 -10.82 -0.70 -15.54
CA ALA A 71 -9.68 0.18 -15.27
C ALA A 71 -8.51 -0.53 -14.55
N GLY A 72 -8.66 -1.80 -14.16
CA GLY A 72 -7.60 -2.63 -13.55
C GLY A 72 -7.71 -2.83 -12.04
N TYR A 73 -8.71 -2.23 -11.38
CA TYR A 73 -8.97 -2.49 -9.96
C TYR A 73 -9.47 -3.92 -9.77
N GLN A 74 -8.79 -4.70 -8.93
CA GLN A 74 -9.09 -6.13 -8.78
C GLN A 74 -9.20 -6.60 -7.33
N TYR A 75 -8.64 -5.88 -6.36
CA TYR A 75 -8.66 -6.28 -4.96
C TYR A 75 -9.82 -5.63 -4.19
N VAL A 76 -10.68 -6.44 -3.57
CA VAL A 76 -11.73 -6.00 -2.64
C VAL A 76 -11.31 -6.49 -1.25
N ASN A 77 -10.72 -5.61 -0.46
CA ASN A 77 -10.03 -5.96 0.78
C ASN A 77 -10.92 -5.68 2.00
N ILE A 78 -10.97 -6.68 2.89
CA ILE A 78 -11.58 -6.59 4.21
C ILE A 78 -10.50 -6.12 5.18
N ASP A 79 -10.76 -5.02 5.89
CA ASP A 79 -9.88 -4.51 6.95
C ASP A 79 -10.25 -5.09 8.33
N ASP A 80 -9.83 -4.45 9.41
CA ASP A 80 -10.05 -4.92 10.77
C ASP A 80 -11.54 -5.12 11.13
N CYS A 81 -11.79 -5.71 12.29
CA CYS A 81 -13.11 -5.94 12.88
C CYS A 81 -13.98 -6.99 12.17
N TRP A 82 -13.39 -7.89 11.37
CA TRP A 82 -14.11 -8.94 10.65
C TRP A 82 -14.37 -10.22 11.48
N ALA A 83 -13.57 -10.45 12.52
CA ALA A 83 -13.56 -11.68 13.30
C ALA A 83 -14.39 -11.59 14.60
N GLU A 84 -14.65 -12.72 15.23
CA GLU A 84 -14.99 -12.77 16.66
C GLU A 84 -13.77 -12.34 17.50
N LYS A 85 -14.02 -11.93 18.75
CA LYS A 85 -12.96 -11.51 19.69
C LYS A 85 -12.13 -12.68 20.23
N THR A 86 -12.55 -13.91 20.00
CA THR A 86 -11.87 -15.11 20.49
C THR A 86 -11.62 -16.08 19.35
N ARG A 87 -10.44 -16.69 19.34
CA ARG A 87 -10.13 -17.82 18.45
C ARG A 87 -10.95 -19.05 18.83
N ASP A 88 -11.15 -19.94 17.86
CA ASP A 88 -11.75 -21.25 18.13
C ASP A 88 -10.92 -22.00 19.17
N SER A 89 -11.59 -22.58 20.17
CA SER A 89 -10.93 -23.14 21.34
C SER A 89 -10.12 -24.40 21.05
N ASN A 90 -10.43 -25.12 19.97
CA ASN A 90 -9.80 -26.38 19.59
C ASN A 90 -8.73 -26.18 18.52
N THR A 91 -9.13 -25.59 17.39
CA THR A 91 -8.30 -25.39 16.19
C THR A 91 -7.37 -24.18 16.30
N LYS A 92 -7.67 -23.25 17.22
CA LYS A 92 -7.00 -21.95 17.37
C LYS A 92 -7.11 -21.02 16.16
N GLN A 93 -7.95 -21.35 15.18
CA GLN A 93 -8.22 -20.48 14.03
C GLN A 93 -8.93 -19.20 14.48
N ILE A 94 -8.66 -18.10 13.77
CA ILE A 94 -9.51 -16.91 13.86
C ILE A 94 -10.89 -17.26 13.27
N VAL A 95 -11.96 -16.89 13.97
CA VAL A 95 -13.34 -17.19 13.59
C VAL A 95 -13.97 -15.93 13.00
N PRO A 96 -14.56 -15.96 11.79
CA PRO A 96 -15.34 -14.84 11.26
C PRO A 96 -16.55 -14.55 12.15
N ASP A 97 -16.88 -13.27 12.38
CA ASP A 97 -18.11 -12.92 13.10
C ASP A 97 -19.34 -13.43 12.32
N PRO A 98 -20.14 -14.36 12.87
CA PRO A 98 -21.25 -15.00 12.14
C PRO A 98 -22.42 -14.05 11.87
N THR A 99 -22.49 -12.91 12.58
CA THR A 99 -23.48 -11.86 12.31
C THR A 99 -23.07 -11.03 11.10
N LYS A 100 -21.78 -10.69 11.00
CA LYS A 100 -21.23 -9.92 9.86
C LYS A 100 -21.02 -10.77 8.61
N PHE A 101 -20.68 -12.04 8.80
CA PHE A 101 -20.33 -13.01 7.77
C PHE A 101 -21.08 -14.34 7.98
N PRO A 102 -22.41 -14.38 7.77
CA PRO A 102 -23.22 -15.58 8.01
C PRO A 102 -22.80 -16.80 7.17
N ASN A 103 -22.13 -16.58 6.04
CA ASN A 103 -21.57 -17.64 5.18
C ASN A 103 -20.03 -17.77 5.32
N GLY A 104 -19.45 -17.16 6.36
CA GLY A 104 -18.02 -17.04 6.56
C GLY A 104 -17.31 -16.22 5.47
N ILE A 105 -15.99 -16.05 5.63
CA ILE A 105 -15.15 -15.35 4.66
C ILE A 105 -15.10 -16.08 3.32
N SER A 106 -15.08 -17.42 3.33
CA SER A 106 -15.05 -18.22 2.11
C SER A 106 -16.28 -18.00 1.21
N GLY A 107 -17.47 -17.76 1.77
CA GLY A 107 -18.66 -17.39 1.00
C GLY A 107 -18.52 -16.05 0.28
N VAL A 108 -17.91 -15.07 0.95
CA VAL A 108 -17.60 -13.76 0.36
C VAL A 108 -16.54 -13.89 -0.73
N ALA A 109 -15.46 -14.64 -0.46
CA ALA A 109 -14.40 -14.92 -1.41
C ALA A 109 -14.96 -15.55 -2.70
N ASN A 110 -15.81 -16.57 -2.58
CA ASN A 110 -16.48 -17.20 -3.72
C ASN A 110 -17.29 -16.20 -4.55
N SER A 111 -18.02 -15.29 -3.88
CA SER A 111 -18.83 -14.27 -4.56
C SER A 111 -17.96 -13.27 -5.32
N ILE A 112 -16.84 -12.85 -4.73
CA ILE A 112 -15.87 -11.92 -5.36
C ILE A 112 -15.15 -12.60 -6.53
N HIS A 113 -14.69 -13.84 -6.35
CA HIS A 113 -14.03 -14.61 -7.41
C HIS A 113 -14.96 -14.89 -8.59
N ALA A 114 -16.27 -15.09 -8.36
CA ALA A 114 -17.25 -15.24 -9.43
C ALA A 114 -17.38 -13.99 -10.31
N LEU A 115 -17.04 -12.81 -9.77
CA LEU A 115 -16.94 -11.55 -10.52
C LEU A 115 -15.59 -11.39 -11.24
N GLY A 116 -14.67 -12.34 -11.10
CA GLY A 116 -13.30 -12.26 -11.61
C GLY A 116 -12.45 -11.21 -10.88
N LEU A 117 -12.78 -10.93 -9.63
CA LEU A 117 -12.04 -10.07 -8.72
C LEU A 117 -11.24 -10.92 -7.72
N LYS A 118 -10.45 -10.27 -6.87
CA LYS A 118 -9.63 -10.85 -5.81
C LYS A 118 -10.08 -10.30 -4.46
N ILE A 119 -9.97 -11.10 -3.41
CA ILE A 119 -10.32 -10.69 -2.05
C ILE A 119 -9.06 -10.57 -1.18
N GLY A 120 -9.01 -9.53 -0.37
CA GLY A 120 -8.02 -9.39 0.70
C GLY A 120 -8.62 -9.52 2.08
N ILE A 121 -7.79 -9.86 3.06
CA ILE A 121 -8.12 -9.85 4.48
C ILE A 121 -7.05 -9.08 5.26
N TYR A 122 -7.34 -8.85 6.53
CA TYR A 122 -6.50 -8.12 7.46
C TYR A 122 -6.16 -8.98 8.68
N SER A 123 -4.92 -8.86 9.15
CA SER A 123 -4.52 -9.27 10.49
C SER A 123 -3.36 -8.40 10.98
N ASP A 124 -2.72 -8.80 12.08
CA ASP A 124 -1.72 -8.01 12.78
C ASP A 124 -0.52 -8.89 13.18
N ALA A 125 0.69 -8.32 13.08
CA ALA A 125 1.96 -8.90 13.52
C ALA A 125 2.19 -8.76 15.04
N GLY A 126 1.13 -8.58 15.83
CA GLY A 126 1.06 -8.53 17.28
C GLY A 126 0.01 -9.50 17.83
N THR A 127 -0.26 -9.41 19.14
CA THR A 127 -1.19 -10.36 19.81
C THR A 127 -2.66 -10.04 19.53
N GLU A 128 -2.96 -8.78 19.23
CA GLU A 128 -4.28 -8.30 18.87
C GLU A 128 -4.17 -7.30 17.72
N THR A 129 -5.20 -7.22 16.90
CA THR A 129 -5.33 -6.17 15.90
C THR A 129 -5.47 -4.79 16.53
N CYS A 130 -5.32 -3.73 15.75
CA CYS A 130 -5.49 -2.37 16.25
C CYS A 130 -6.86 -2.11 16.89
N ALA A 131 -7.94 -2.75 16.41
CA ALA A 131 -9.26 -2.71 17.03
C ALA A 131 -9.50 -3.80 18.09
N GLY A 132 -8.46 -4.52 18.52
CA GLY A 132 -8.47 -5.49 19.62
C GLY A 132 -9.10 -6.84 19.28
N TYR A 133 -9.02 -7.29 18.02
CA TYR A 133 -9.41 -8.65 17.60
C TYR A 133 -8.18 -9.57 17.61
N PRO A 134 -8.30 -10.90 17.48
CA PRO A 134 -7.14 -11.79 17.47
C PRO A 134 -6.09 -11.39 16.40
N GLY A 135 -4.87 -11.06 16.84
CA GLY A 135 -3.71 -10.86 15.98
C GLY A 135 -3.00 -12.19 15.70
N SER A 136 -2.12 -12.23 14.70
CA SER A 136 -1.52 -13.47 14.19
C SER A 136 -0.14 -13.80 14.78
N LEU A 137 0.42 -12.99 15.67
CA LEU A 137 1.76 -13.26 16.24
C LEU A 137 1.77 -14.59 17.00
N GLY A 138 2.63 -15.53 16.56
CA GLY A 138 2.71 -16.89 17.10
C GLY A 138 1.66 -17.88 16.57
N TYR A 139 0.80 -17.45 15.64
CA TYR A 139 -0.22 -18.27 14.97
C TYR A 139 -0.10 -18.22 13.44
N GLU A 140 1.04 -17.78 12.92
CA GLU A 140 1.24 -17.44 11.51
C GLU A 140 0.95 -18.63 10.58
N GLU A 141 1.42 -19.82 10.92
CA GLU A 141 1.17 -21.06 10.14
C GLU A 141 -0.32 -21.41 10.07
N ILE A 142 -1.03 -21.30 11.20
CA ILE A 142 -2.47 -21.59 11.29
C ILE A 142 -3.26 -20.56 10.51
N ASP A 143 -2.92 -19.28 10.66
CA ASP A 143 -3.65 -18.18 10.04
C ASP A 143 -3.39 -18.11 8.54
N ALA A 144 -2.15 -18.33 8.07
CA ALA A 144 -1.83 -18.44 6.65
C ALA A 144 -2.59 -19.59 5.97
N ALA A 145 -2.65 -20.77 6.60
CA ALA A 145 -3.42 -21.90 6.09
C ALA A 145 -4.93 -21.61 6.11
N THR A 146 -5.42 -20.91 7.14
CA THR A 146 -6.83 -20.53 7.26
C THR A 146 -7.24 -19.55 6.16
N PHE A 147 -6.48 -18.46 5.98
CA PHE A 147 -6.77 -17.44 4.97
C PHE A 147 -6.72 -18.01 3.56
N THR A 148 -5.67 -18.79 3.24
CA THR A 148 -5.57 -19.42 1.91
C THR A 148 -6.63 -20.49 1.69
N GLY A 149 -7.02 -21.23 2.73
CA GLY A 149 -8.15 -22.16 2.72
C GLY A 149 -9.50 -21.49 2.46
N TRP A 150 -9.69 -20.24 2.88
CA TRP A 150 -10.86 -19.43 2.52
C TRP A 150 -10.78 -18.78 1.13
N GLY A 151 -9.63 -18.87 0.44
CA GLY A 151 -9.43 -18.31 -0.88
C GLY A 151 -8.91 -16.87 -0.88
N ILE A 152 -8.32 -16.37 0.20
CA ILE A 152 -7.74 -15.03 0.26
C ILE A 152 -6.58 -14.88 -0.73
N ASP A 153 -6.51 -13.75 -1.42
CA ASP A 153 -5.50 -13.42 -2.44
C ASP A 153 -4.58 -12.25 -2.02
N TYR A 154 -4.91 -11.55 -0.94
CA TYR A 154 -4.17 -10.40 -0.40
C TYR A 154 -4.23 -10.39 1.13
N LEU A 155 -3.12 -10.08 1.81
CA LEU A 155 -3.08 -9.90 3.25
C LEU A 155 -2.46 -8.53 3.59
N LYS A 156 -3.26 -7.66 4.22
CA LYS A 156 -2.76 -6.50 4.98
C LYS A 156 -2.37 -6.99 6.37
N TYR A 157 -1.16 -6.68 6.81
CA TYR A 157 -0.61 -7.21 8.05
C TYR A 157 -0.03 -6.09 8.91
N ASP A 158 -0.73 -5.78 9.99
CA ASP A 158 -0.55 -4.58 10.78
C ASP A 158 0.48 -4.75 11.92
N ASN A 159 0.65 -3.72 12.74
CA ASN A 159 1.76 -3.60 13.69
C ASN A 159 1.34 -3.17 15.11
N CYS A 160 0.07 -3.35 15.49
CA CYS A 160 -0.42 -3.01 16.83
C CYS A 160 -0.10 -4.11 17.86
N ASN A 161 -0.26 -3.77 19.15
CA ASN A 161 -0.19 -4.72 20.28
C ASN A 161 1.02 -5.67 20.26
N VAL A 162 2.21 -5.15 19.91
CA VAL A 162 3.46 -5.91 19.94
C VAL A 162 3.90 -6.11 21.39
N PRO A 163 4.06 -7.36 21.87
CA PRO A 163 4.52 -7.64 23.23
C PRO A 163 5.90 -7.06 23.52
N SER A 164 6.18 -6.75 24.78
CA SER A 164 7.45 -6.12 25.19
C SER A 164 8.71 -6.94 24.86
N ASN A 165 8.60 -8.27 24.79
CA ASN A 165 9.69 -9.15 24.38
C ASN A 165 9.91 -9.23 22.85
N TRP A 166 9.06 -8.54 22.08
CA TRP A 166 9.06 -8.50 20.62
C TRP A 166 9.28 -7.07 20.07
N THR A 167 9.61 -6.10 20.93
CA THR A 167 9.94 -4.74 20.50
C THR A 167 11.38 -4.65 20.00
N ASP A 168 11.65 -3.69 19.12
CA ASP A 168 12.99 -3.50 18.58
C ASP A 168 13.95 -2.87 19.59
N ALA A 169 15.22 -3.26 19.50
CA ALA A 169 16.31 -2.50 20.11
C ALA A 169 16.55 -1.21 19.30
N ALA A 170 17.15 -0.20 19.95
CA ALA A 170 17.49 1.06 19.28
C ALA A 170 18.50 0.89 18.13
N ILE A 171 19.32 -0.17 18.17
CA ILE A 171 20.26 -0.53 17.10
C ILE A 171 19.88 -1.95 16.64
N PRO A 172 19.69 -2.18 15.33
CA PRO A 172 19.30 -3.49 14.84
C PRO A 172 20.45 -4.50 15.03
N PRO A 173 20.13 -5.78 15.32
CA PRO A 173 21.14 -6.83 15.42
C PRO A 173 22.03 -6.91 14.16
N GLY A 174 23.34 -6.82 14.36
CA GLY A 174 24.32 -6.84 13.26
C GLY A 174 24.31 -5.58 12.37
N GLY A 175 23.61 -4.51 12.75
CA GLY A 175 23.50 -3.30 11.94
C GLY A 175 22.56 -3.43 10.74
N ASP A 176 21.75 -4.48 10.68
CA ASP A 176 20.80 -4.74 9.60
C ASP A 176 19.38 -4.90 10.17
N TRP A 177 18.50 -3.96 9.83
CA TRP A 177 17.11 -3.94 10.27
C TRP A 177 16.31 -5.18 9.85
N TYR A 178 16.75 -5.95 8.84
CA TYR A 178 16.16 -7.26 8.52
C TYR A 178 16.26 -8.29 9.67
N ASN A 179 17.17 -8.06 10.63
CA ASN A 179 17.34 -8.88 11.82
C ASN A 179 16.66 -8.27 13.06
N SER A 180 15.93 -7.16 12.93
CA SER A 180 15.15 -6.59 14.03
C SER A 180 13.95 -7.49 14.37
N ASN A 181 13.39 -7.31 15.57
CA ASN A 181 12.20 -8.05 15.97
C ASN A 181 11.01 -7.71 15.08
N SER A 182 10.89 -6.46 14.62
CA SER A 182 9.89 -6.09 13.61
C SER A 182 10.04 -6.90 12.34
N ALA A 183 11.22 -6.91 11.71
CA ALA A 183 11.43 -7.71 10.51
C ALA A 183 11.17 -9.20 10.75
N VAL A 184 11.57 -9.74 11.91
CA VAL A 184 11.30 -11.14 12.27
C VAL A 184 9.80 -11.44 12.32
N ARG A 185 8.97 -10.59 12.95
CA ARG A 185 7.51 -10.81 13.01
C ARG A 185 6.89 -10.91 11.61
N TYR A 186 7.24 -10.00 10.72
CA TYR A 186 6.77 -10.05 9.33
C TYR A 186 7.32 -11.25 8.55
N ARG A 187 8.56 -11.66 8.80
CA ARG A 187 9.18 -12.85 8.20
C ARG A 187 8.48 -14.15 8.60
N GLN A 188 7.94 -14.25 9.82
CA GLN A 188 7.15 -15.42 10.23
C GLN A 188 5.92 -15.59 9.33
N MET A 189 5.15 -14.53 9.14
CA MET A 189 3.99 -14.56 8.24
C MET A 189 4.38 -14.77 6.77
N ALA A 190 5.45 -14.11 6.30
CA ALA A 190 5.95 -14.33 4.94
C ALA A 190 6.34 -15.80 4.69
N GLY A 191 7.02 -16.44 5.65
CA GLY A 191 7.35 -17.86 5.59
C GLY A 191 6.10 -18.74 5.57
N ALA A 192 5.16 -18.50 6.49
CA ALA A 192 3.91 -19.24 6.55
C ALA A 192 3.07 -19.13 5.26
N LEU A 193 3.05 -17.96 4.62
CA LEU A 193 2.42 -17.74 3.32
C LEU A 193 3.16 -18.43 2.18
N ALA A 194 4.50 -18.47 2.22
CA ALA A 194 5.32 -19.14 1.21
C ALA A 194 5.10 -20.66 1.18
N ASP A 195 4.70 -21.26 2.32
CA ASP A 195 4.36 -22.68 2.42
C ASP A 195 2.96 -23.00 1.86
N GLN A 196 2.14 -22.00 1.55
CA GLN A 196 0.81 -22.20 0.96
C GLN A 196 0.86 -22.29 -0.56
N THR A 197 -0.04 -23.11 -1.12
CA THR A 197 -0.13 -23.29 -2.58
C THR A 197 -0.82 -22.12 -3.29
N ARG A 198 -1.66 -21.36 -2.56
CA ARG A 198 -2.33 -20.17 -3.08
C ARG A 198 -1.44 -18.95 -2.87
N PRO A 199 -1.01 -18.26 -3.94
CA PRO A 199 -0.23 -17.04 -3.79
C PRO A 199 -1.05 -15.91 -3.15
N VAL A 200 -0.50 -15.29 -2.11
CA VAL A 200 -1.10 -14.13 -1.43
C VAL A 200 -0.20 -12.92 -1.63
N GLN A 201 -0.77 -11.81 -2.10
CA GLN A 201 -0.05 -10.54 -2.10
C GLN A 201 0.02 -10.01 -0.65
N PHE A 202 1.23 -10.03 -0.10
CA PHE A 202 1.50 -9.62 1.27
C PHE A 202 1.92 -8.16 1.37
N GLU A 203 1.19 -7.38 2.16
CA GLU A 203 1.44 -5.97 2.46
C GLU A 203 1.72 -5.76 3.95
N LEU A 204 2.81 -5.05 4.23
CA LEU A 204 3.32 -4.80 5.57
C LEU A 204 2.83 -3.44 6.07
N CYS A 205 1.77 -3.43 6.88
CA CYS A 205 1.24 -2.21 7.49
C CYS A 205 2.07 -1.85 8.73
N ILE A 206 3.33 -1.43 8.49
CA ILE A 206 4.35 -1.17 9.52
C ILE A 206 4.64 0.33 9.75
N TRP A 207 3.94 1.21 9.03
CA TRP A 207 4.00 2.66 9.22
C TRP A 207 5.40 3.30 9.10
N GLY A 208 6.27 2.73 8.26
CA GLY A 208 7.65 3.19 8.08
C GLY A 208 8.60 2.83 9.23
N GLN A 209 8.13 2.08 10.23
CA GLN A 209 8.94 1.67 11.36
C GLN A 209 10.05 0.70 10.94
N ALA A 210 11.08 0.61 11.80
CA ALA A 210 12.21 -0.30 11.63
C ALA A 210 12.93 -0.16 10.27
N GLU A 211 12.92 1.04 9.68
CA GLU A 211 13.49 1.33 8.36
C GLU A 211 13.07 0.32 7.28
N VAL A 212 11.77 -0.01 7.22
CA VAL A 212 11.23 -1.06 6.34
C VAL A 212 11.67 -0.95 4.88
N TRP A 213 11.94 0.25 4.36
CA TRP A 213 12.47 0.45 3.00
C TRP A 213 13.81 -0.28 2.74
N THR A 214 14.58 -0.62 3.78
CA THR A 214 15.85 -1.35 3.65
C THR A 214 15.68 -2.86 3.50
N TRP A 215 14.52 -3.41 3.89
CA TRP A 215 14.33 -4.86 3.98
C TRP A 215 12.96 -5.39 3.53
N GLY A 216 11.95 -4.54 3.37
CA GLY A 216 10.56 -4.91 3.06
C GLY A 216 10.43 -5.74 1.78
N ALA A 217 11.22 -5.42 0.75
CA ALA A 217 11.27 -6.16 -0.52
C ALA A 217 11.71 -7.63 -0.38
N ARG A 218 12.36 -7.98 0.74
CA ARG A 218 12.75 -9.37 1.06
C ARG A 218 11.62 -10.16 1.71
N VAL A 219 10.54 -9.49 2.13
CA VAL A 219 9.51 -10.05 3.02
C VAL A 219 8.11 -9.96 2.42
N GLY A 220 7.73 -8.83 1.82
CA GLY A 220 6.45 -8.67 1.14
C GLY A 220 6.53 -7.83 -0.12
N HIS A 221 5.36 -7.53 -0.68
CA HIS A 221 5.24 -6.85 -1.98
C HIS A 221 5.08 -5.35 -1.83
N SER A 222 4.53 -4.91 -0.71
CA SER A 222 4.42 -3.51 -0.33
C SER A 222 4.53 -3.35 1.18
N TRP A 223 4.87 -2.15 1.63
CA TRP A 223 4.93 -1.81 3.06
C TRP A 223 4.47 -0.38 3.23
N ARG A 224 3.76 -0.05 4.31
CA ARG A 224 3.34 1.32 4.67
C ARG A 224 4.52 2.19 5.14
N MET A 225 4.55 3.48 4.77
CA MET A 225 5.69 4.41 5.05
C MET A 225 5.43 5.35 6.22
N SER A 226 4.18 5.46 6.62
CA SER A 226 3.75 6.44 7.60
C SER A 226 2.59 5.93 8.42
N THR A 227 2.26 6.71 9.44
CA THR A 227 0.97 6.65 10.10
C THR A 227 -0.19 6.81 9.11
N ASP A 228 -1.39 6.55 9.63
CA ASP A 228 -2.61 6.48 8.84
C ASP A 228 -2.97 7.77 8.10
N ALA A 229 -3.56 7.57 6.93
CA ALA A 229 -4.14 8.61 6.10
C ALA A 229 -5.26 9.35 6.80
N ASN A 230 -5.38 10.61 6.40
CA ASN A 230 -6.58 11.40 6.62
C ASN A 230 -6.81 12.30 5.40
N ALA A 231 -8.06 12.69 5.18
CA ALA A 231 -8.49 13.50 4.05
C ALA A 231 -8.07 14.99 4.15
N THR A 232 -6.76 15.25 4.27
CA THR A 232 -6.19 16.61 4.30
C THR A 232 -5.01 16.77 3.35
N TRP A 233 -4.87 17.99 2.82
CA TRP A 233 -3.68 18.37 2.05
C TRP A 233 -2.38 18.21 2.84
N SER A 234 -2.43 18.47 4.16
CA SER A 234 -1.27 18.32 5.05
C SER A 234 -0.76 16.88 5.05
N TYR A 235 -1.66 15.89 5.10
CA TYR A 235 -1.28 14.49 5.00
C TYR A 235 -0.67 14.17 3.62
N ILE A 236 -1.39 14.50 2.55
CA ILE A 236 -0.97 14.20 1.16
C ILE A 236 0.42 14.78 0.87
N SER A 237 0.64 16.06 1.19
CA SER A 237 1.94 16.71 0.98
C SER A 237 3.05 16.10 1.85
N ASN A 238 2.74 15.75 3.10
CA ASN A 238 3.71 15.14 4.01
C ASN A 238 4.13 13.74 3.57
N ILE A 239 3.20 12.87 3.18
CA ILE A 239 3.52 11.50 2.79
C ILE A 239 4.29 11.44 1.47
N ILE A 240 4.00 12.35 0.52
CA ILE A 240 4.83 12.52 -0.68
C ILE A 240 6.27 12.87 -0.29
N ALA A 241 6.47 13.80 0.66
CA ALA A 241 7.80 14.21 1.10
C ALA A 241 8.57 13.09 1.82
N ILE A 242 7.87 12.23 2.58
CA ILE A 242 8.45 11.03 3.19
C ILE A 242 8.85 10.03 2.10
N ASN A 243 7.92 9.65 1.22
CA ASN A 243 8.15 8.61 0.23
C ASN A 243 9.29 8.95 -0.75
N VAL A 244 9.42 10.23 -1.11
CA VAL A 244 10.51 10.71 -1.99
C VAL A 244 11.91 10.36 -1.46
N GLN A 245 12.09 10.29 -0.14
CA GLN A 245 13.38 9.96 0.47
C GLN A 245 13.75 8.48 0.29
N HIS A 246 12.79 7.64 -0.10
CA HIS A 246 12.91 6.19 -0.15
C HIS A 246 12.55 5.60 -1.52
N LEU A 247 12.54 6.38 -2.61
CA LEU A 247 12.18 5.86 -3.94
C LEU A 247 13.15 4.78 -4.48
N SER A 248 14.35 4.68 -3.92
CA SER A 248 15.29 3.60 -4.26
C SER A 248 14.81 2.21 -3.85
N SER A 249 13.82 2.10 -2.94
CA SER A 249 13.19 0.84 -2.56
C SER A 249 12.00 0.47 -3.44
N VAL A 250 11.64 1.28 -4.45
CA VAL A 250 10.47 1.05 -5.31
C VAL A 250 10.87 0.35 -6.62
N GLY A 251 10.19 -0.73 -6.95
CA GLY A 251 10.42 -1.52 -8.15
C GLY A 251 9.43 -2.69 -8.29
N PHE A 252 9.72 -3.65 -9.18
CA PHE A 252 8.88 -4.83 -9.30
C PHE A 252 8.88 -5.62 -7.99
N TYR A 253 7.71 -6.06 -7.56
CA TYR A 253 7.52 -6.80 -6.30
C TYR A 253 7.88 -6.00 -5.03
N SER A 254 7.96 -4.67 -5.12
CA SER A 254 8.64 -3.85 -4.12
C SER A 254 8.05 -2.44 -4.14
N HIS A 255 6.94 -2.21 -3.43
CA HIS A 255 6.19 -0.96 -3.54
C HIS A 255 6.09 -0.24 -2.21
N ASN A 256 6.50 1.01 -2.20
CA ASN A 256 6.28 1.89 -1.07
C ASN A 256 4.77 2.23 -1.00
N ASP A 257 4.08 1.85 0.08
CA ASP A 257 2.67 2.14 0.33
C ASP A 257 2.43 3.44 1.12
N MET A 258 1.94 4.45 0.40
CA MET A 258 1.56 5.76 0.93
C MET A 258 0.19 5.77 1.62
N ASP A 259 -0.38 4.60 1.89
CA ASP A 259 -1.67 4.34 2.51
C ASP A 259 -2.89 4.49 1.59
N MET A 260 -4.05 4.10 2.11
CA MET A 260 -5.33 4.08 1.42
C MET A 260 -5.79 5.48 0.99
N MET A 261 -6.48 5.51 -0.15
CA MET A 261 -6.94 6.73 -0.78
C MET A 261 -8.13 7.35 -0.03
N GLU A 262 -8.15 8.68 0.02
CA GLU A 262 -9.18 9.51 0.67
C GLU A 262 -10.06 10.26 -0.34
N ILE A 263 -10.01 9.85 -1.61
CA ILE A 263 -10.90 10.38 -2.66
C ILE A 263 -12.33 9.97 -2.32
N GLY A 264 -13.23 10.94 -2.17
CA GLY A 264 -14.60 10.70 -1.69
C GLY A 264 -14.82 10.94 -0.20
N ASN A 265 -13.74 11.19 0.56
CA ASN A 265 -13.79 11.38 2.01
C ASN A 265 -13.36 12.81 2.39
N GLY A 266 -13.83 13.27 3.55
CA GLY A 266 -13.52 14.60 4.09
C GLY A 266 -13.79 15.74 3.10
N ASP A 267 -12.95 16.77 3.16
CA ASP A 267 -13.16 18.05 2.47
C ASP A 267 -12.05 18.37 1.44
N LEU A 268 -11.37 17.35 0.90
CA LEU A 268 -10.38 17.56 -0.16
C LEU A 268 -11.02 18.20 -1.39
N THR A 269 -10.43 19.27 -1.90
CA THR A 269 -10.82 19.90 -3.16
C THR A 269 -10.62 18.93 -4.34
N THR A 270 -11.21 19.25 -5.51
CA THR A 270 -11.01 18.40 -6.70
C THR A 270 -9.53 18.40 -7.13
N GLU A 271 -8.86 19.53 -7.00
CA GLU A 271 -7.43 19.73 -7.23
C GLU A 271 -6.58 18.85 -6.31
N GLU A 272 -6.86 18.86 -5.01
CA GLU A 272 -6.17 18.01 -4.04
C GLU A 272 -6.41 16.53 -4.30
N GLN A 273 -7.63 16.15 -4.70
CA GLN A 273 -7.94 14.77 -5.11
C GLN A 273 -7.19 14.36 -6.40
N ARG A 274 -7.00 15.27 -7.37
CA ARG A 274 -6.14 15.03 -8.54
C ARG A 274 -4.69 14.82 -8.14
N THR A 275 -4.14 15.66 -7.26
CA THR A 275 -2.78 15.49 -6.75
C THR A 275 -2.63 14.19 -5.96
N HIS A 276 -3.58 13.86 -5.09
CA HIS A 276 -3.61 12.60 -4.36
C HIS A 276 -3.51 11.41 -5.32
N PHE A 277 -4.41 11.33 -6.31
CA PHE A 277 -4.39 10.23 -7.27
C PHE A 277 -3.11 10.17 -8.10
N ALA A 278 -2.70 11.31 -8.67
CA ALA A 278 -1.52 11.37 -9.51
C ALA A 278 -0.25 10.98 -8.74
N ALA A 279 -0.05 11.48 -7.53
CA ALA A 279 1.13 11.16 -6.74
C ALA A 279 1.21 9.67 -6.37
N TRP A 280 0.08 9.05 -6.00
CA TRP A 280 0.05 7.60 -5.78
C TRP A 280 0.37 6.82 -7.06
N ALA A 281 -0.15 7.27 -8.20
CA ALA A 281 0.13 6.66 -9.49
C ALA A 281 1.62 6.78 -9.88
N PHE A 282 2.17 8.00 -9.92
CA PHE A 282 3.52 8.22 -10.41
C PHE A 282 4.61 7.81 -9.42
N LEU A 283 4.32 7.75 -8.12
CA LEU A 283 5.25 7.19 -7.12
C LEU A 283 5.07 5.68 -6.92
N LYS A 284 4.16 5.05 -7.66
CA LYS A 284 3.92 3.61 -7.67
C LYS A 284 3.54 3.03 -6.30
N SER A 285 2.76 3.77 -5.54
CA SER A 285 2.09 3.24 -4.35
C SER A 285 0.95 2.32 -4.74
N PRO A 286 0.60 1.26 -3.97
CA PRO A 286 -0.71 0.64 -4.09
C PRO A 286 -1.81 1.72 -4.07
N ILE A 287 -2.85 1.54 -4.89
CA ILE A 287 -4.03 2.41 -4.92
C ILE A 287 -5.20 1.58 -4.40
N LEU A 288 -5.44 1.70 -3.10
CA LEU A 288 -6.59 1.11 -2.42
C LEU A 288 -7.60 2.22 -2.12
N LEU A 289 -8.71 2.22 -2.85
CA LEU A 289 -9.83 3.14 -2.62
C LEU A 289 -10.40 2.93 -1.22
N GLY A 290 -10.66 4.00 -0.48
CA GLY A 290 -11.11 3.94 0.92
C GLY A 290 -12.48 4.60 1.15
N THR A 291 -13.39 4.60 0.18
CA THR A 291 -14.66 5.33 0.28
C THR A 291 -15.86 4.45 -0.04
N ASP A 292 -17.06 4.88 0.37
CA ASP A 292 -18.30 4.26 -0.08
C ASP A 292 -18.51 4.54 -1.58
N LEU A 293 -18.25 3.53 -2.41
CA LEU A 293 -18.26 3.65 -3.87
C LEU A 293 -19.61 4.16 -4.42
N ASN A 294 -20.72 4.00 -3.69
CA ASN A 294 -22.04 4.48 -4.13
C ASN A 294 -22.15 6.01 -4.08
N LYS A 295 -21.27 6.67 -3.33
CA LYS A 295 -21.29 8.11 -3.10
C LYS A 295 -20.31 8.87 -3.98
N LEU A 296 -19.51 8.16 -4.77
CA LEU A 296 -18.56 8.78 -5.69
C LEU A 296 -19.28 9.59 -6.77
N SER A 297 -18.86 10.84 -6.93
CA SER A 297 -19.28 11.69 -8.04
C SER A 297 -18.66 11.25 -9.37
N THR A 298 -19.23 11.72 -10.48
CA THR A 298 -18.64 11.51 -11.82
C THR A 298 -17.22 12.07 -11.93
N THR A 299 -16.94 13.20 -11.28
CA THR A 299 -15.60 13.80 -11.25
C THR A 299 -14.61 12.89 -10.53
N GLN A 300 -14.98 12.33 -9.38
CA GLN A 300 -14.13 11.41 -8.64
C GLN A 300 -13.91 10.10 -9.38
N LEU A 301 -14.95 9.57 -10.01
CA LEU A 301 -14.84 8.40 -10.90
C LEU A 301 -13.90 8.65 -12.08
N ALA A 302 -13.91 9.85 -12.65
CA ALA A 302 -12.99 10.22 -13.73
C ALA A 302 -11.54 10.30 -13.25
N ILE A 303 -11.30 10.80 -12.03
CA ILE A 303 -9.97 10.84 -11.42
C ILE A 303 -9.44 9.41 -11.23
N ILE A 304 -10.18 8.56 -10.51
CA ILE A 304 -9.68 7.22 -10.17
C ILE A 304 -9.62 6.27 -11.36
N LYS A 305 -10.34 6.55 -12.46
CA LYS A 305 -10.26 5.78 -13.70
C LYS A 305 -9.37 6.42 -14.76
N ASN A 306 -8.53 7.40 -14.41
CA ASN A 306 -7.65 8.02 -15.39
C ASN A 306 -6.70 6.97 -16.00
N ALA A 307 -6.97 6.60 -17.25
CA ALA A 307 -6.31 5.48 -17.91
C ALA A 307 -4.80 5.70 -18.13
N GLU A 308 -4.37 6.95 -18.28
CA GLU A 308 -2.98 7.28 -18.58
C GLU A 308 -2.10 7.24 -17.34
N LEU A 309 -2.60 7.78 -16.22
CA LEU A 309 -1.94 7.65 -14.91
C LEU A 309 -1.88 6.19 -14.48
N LEU A 310 -2.97 5.43 -14.67
CA LEU A 310 -2.99 4.00 -14.40
C LEU A 310 -2.03 3.22 -15.32
N ALA A 311 -1.89 3.61 -16.59
CA ALA A 311 -0.93 2.97 -17.49
C ALA A 311 0.52 3.20 -17.07
N PHE A 312 0.87 4.38 -16.55
CA PHE A 312 2.19 4.62 -15.95
C PHE A 312 2.40 3.77 -14.68
N HIS A 313 1.40 3.76 -13.80
CA HIS A 313 1.41 3.04 -12.53
C HIS A 313 1.54 1.52 -12.71
N GLN A 314 0.81 0.96 -13.69
CA GLN A 314 0.75 -0.47 -14.01
C GLN A 314 1.71 -0.88 -15.14
N ASP A 315 2.77 -0.12 -15.41
CA ASP A 315 3.73 -0.48 -16.45
C ASP A 315 4.49 -1.77 -16.09
N SER A 316 4.30 -2.81 -16.91
CA SER A 316 4.87 -4.14 -16.68
C SER A 316 6.31 -4.33 -17.16
N THR A 317 6.89 -3.30 -17.80
CA THR A 317 8.26 -3.28 -18.33
C THR A 317 9.16 -2.34 -17.52
N PHE A 318 8.66 -1.16 -17.16
CA PHE A 318 9.37 -0.17 -16.37
C PHE A 318 8.87 -0.20 -14.93
N SER A 319 9.71 -0.64 -14.00
CA SER A 319 9.33 -0.74 -12.59
C SER A 319 9.48 0.54 -11.80
N GLY A 320 10.38 1.45 -12.20
CA GLY A 320 10.75 2.62 -11.40
C GLY A 320 9.61 3.64 -11.27
N PRO A 321 9.47 4.31 -10.12
CA PRO A 321 8.57 5.46 -9.96
C PRO A 321 9.11 6.67 -10.73
N ALA A 322 8.30 7.72 -10.84
CA ALA A 322 8.81 9.03 -11.20
C ALA A 322 9.68 9.58 -10.05
N VAL A 323 10.77 10.27 -10.39
CA VAL A 323 11.73 10.82 -9.44
C VAL A 323 11.76 12.35 -9.53
N PRO A 324 12.04 13.07 -8.43
CA PRO A 324 12.19 14.52 -8.47
C PRO A 324 13.32 14.95 -9.41
N PHE A 325 13.14 16.08 -10.08
CA PHE A 325 14.21 16.71 -10.87
C PHE A 325 14.22 18.23 -10.71
N THR A 326 15.38 18.84 -10.97
CA THR A 326 15.54 20.29 -10.92
C THR A 326 14.98 20.94 -12.19
N ALA A 327 13.77 21.47 -12.14
CA ALA A 327 13.05 21.97 -13.31
C ALA A 327 13.75 23.09 -14.09
N THR A 328 14.41 24.00 -13.39
CA THR A 328 15.22 25.10 -13.95
C THR A 328 16.38 25.40 -13.01
N ALA A 329 17.41 26.10 -13.48
CA ALA A 329 18.58 26.47 -12.65
C ALA A 329 18.22 27.24 -11.36
N ASN A 330 17.10 27.96 -11.36
CA ASN A 330 16.63 28.79 -10.24
C ASN A 330 15.32 28.27 -9.63
N ALA A 331 14.95 27.01 -9.88
CA ALA A 331 13.75 26.44 -9.29
C ALA A 331 13.86 26.41 -7.75
N PRO A 332 12.83 26.85 -7.01
CA PRO A 332 12.85 26.78 -5.56
C PRO A 332 12.90 25.31 -5.11
N VAL A 333 13.61 25.07 -4.00
CA VAL A 333 13.53 23.78 -3.30
C VAL A 333 12.27 23.79 -2.46
N THR A 334 11.37 22.85 -2.71
CA THR A 334 10.11 22.67 -1.98
C THR A 334 10.09 21.33 -1.27
N SER A 335 9.24 21.19 -0.26
CA SER A 335 8.95 19.92 0.39
C SER A 335 7.43 19.74 0.48
N PRO A 336 6.82 18.78 -0.24
CA PRO A 336 7.48 17.86 -1.18
C PRO A 336 8.07 18.59 -2.41
N PRO A 337 9.02 17.97 -3.14
CA PRO A 337 9.43 18.47 -4.44
C PRO A 337 8.23 18.67 -5.38
N GLU A 338 8.30 19.65 -6.27
CA GLU A 338 7.16 19.96 -7.16
C GLU A 338 7.25 19.29 -8.53
N TYR A 339 8.43 18.88 -8.98
CA TYR A 339 8.66 18.42 -10.36
C TYR A 339 9.21 17.02 -10.37
N TYR A 340 8.50 16.11 -11.03
CA TYR A 340 8.83 14.70 -11.14
C TYR A 340 8.89 14.27 -12.59
N ALA A 341 9.78 13.34 -12.91
CA ALA A 341 9.87 12.72 -14.21
C ALA A 341 10.00 11.20 -14.09
N GLY A 342 9.35 10.48 -14.99
CA GLY A 342 9.40 9.02 -15.04
C GLY A 342 9.39 8.52 -16.47
N THR A 343 9.74 7.26 -16.68
CA THR A 343 9.66 6.62 -17.99
C THR A 343 8.76 5.40 -17.90
N SER A 344 7.94 5.20 -18.93
CA SER A 344 7.13 4.01 -19.13
C SER A 344 7.28 3.52 -20.58
N THR A 345 6.62 2.41 -20.92
CA THR A 345 6.47 1.90 -22.30
C THR A 345 5.89 2.92 -23.27
N LYS A 346 5.21 3.96 -22.77
CA LYS A 346 4.65 5.04 -23.58
C LYS A 346 5.64 6.18 -23.86
N GLY A 347 6.72 6.31 -23.09
CA GLY A 347 7.68 7.41 -23.22
C GLY A 347 8.02 8.06 -21.88
N THR A 348 8.47 9.32 -21.95
CA THR A 348 8.85 10.11 -20.77
C THR A 348 7.65 10.92 -20.27
N HIS A 349 7.43 10.89 -18.96
CA HIS A 349 6.34 11.57 -18.28
C HIS A 349 6.88 12.68 -17.39
N VAL A 350 6.14 13.79 -17.28
CA VAL A 350 6.43 14.89 -16.36
C VAL A 350 5.19 15.18 -15.52
N PHE A 351 5.35 15.15 -14.20
CA PHE A 351 4.32 15.49 -13.23
C PHE A 351 4.74 16.73 -12.45
N ILE A 352 3.82 17.68 -12.27
CA ILE A 352 4.11 18.98 -11.66
C ILE A 352 3.04 19.31 -10.62
N ILE A 353 3.40 19.23 -9.35
CA ILE A 353 2.54 19.61 -8.23
C ILE A 353 2.67 21.11 -7.97
N ASN A 354 1.56 21.81 -7.74
CA ASN A 354 1.59 23.12 -7.12
C ASN A 354 1.36 23.02 -5.62
N THR A 355 2.43 23.06 -4.84
CA THR A 355 2.34 22.97 -3.37
C THR A 355 1.93 24.27 -2.69
N GLY A 356 1.87 25.38 -3.44
CA GLY A 356 1.50 26.69 -2.94
C GLY A 356 -0.01 26.89 -2.78
N SER A 357 -0.37 27.88 -1.96
CA SER A 357 -1.76 28.24 -1.62
C SER A 357 -2.48 29.11 -2.66
N SER A 358 -1.87 29.34 -3.83
CA SER A 358 -2.47 30.11 -4.93
C SER A 358 -2.11 29.49 -6.28
N PRO A 359 -2.92 29.71 -7.35
CA PRO A 359 -2.58 29.26 -8.68
C PRO A 359 -1.24 29.83 -9.13
N ALA A 360 -0.37 28.99 -9.69
CA ALA A 360 0.98 29.35 -10.07
C ALA A 360 1.30 28.90 -11.49
N THR A 361 2.09 29.70 -12.22
CA THR A 361 2.72 29.25 -13.47
C THR A 361 3.95 28.42 -13.11
N LYS A 362 3.90 27.13 -13.40
CA LYS A 362 5.01 26.20 -13.24
C LYS A 362 5.77 26.08 -14.56
N LYS A 363 7.09 25.96 -14.48
CA LYS A 363 7.97 25.95 -15.66
C LYS A 363 9.07 24.91 -15.49
N PHE A 364 9.33 24.13 -16.54
CA PHE A 364 10.48 23.23 -16.60
C PHE A 364 11.22 23.36 -17.94
N SER A 365 12.51 23.05 -17.92
CA SER A 365 13.36 22.98 -19.11
C SER A 365 13.45 21.54 -19.59
N PHE A 366 13.24 21.28 -20.89
CA PHE A 366 13.28 19.90 -21.42
C PHE A 366 14.65 19.24 -21.19
N ALA A 367 15.74 20.00 -21.31
CA ALA A 367 17.09 19.52 -21.06
C ALA A 367 17.34 19.07 -19.60
N ASN A 368 16.47 19.47 -18.66
CA ASN A 368 16.56 19.07 -17.26
C ASN A 368 15.70 17.84 -16.93
N VAL A 369 14.80 17.43 -17.82
CA VAL A 369 13.95 16.26 -17.61
C VAL A 369 14.79 15.00 -17.85
N PRO A 370 14.97 14.11 -16.86
CA PRO A 370 15.67 12.84 -17.05
C PRO A 370 15.13 12.04 -18.25
N GLY A 371 16.03 11.60 -19.13
CA GLY A 371 15.69 10.87 -20.35
C GLY A 371 15.42 11.75 -21.57
N LEU A 372 15.27 13.07 -21.39
CA LEU A 372 15.18 14.04 -22.49
C LEU A 372 16.51 14.78 -22.69
N GLY A 373 16.59 15.55 -23.77
CA GLY A 373 17.71 16.43 -24.07
C GLY A 373 17.27 17.78 -24.65
N SER A 374 18.20 18.49 -25.28
CA SER A 374 17.86 19.66 -26.08
C SER A 374 17.17 19.20 -27.36
N GLY A 375 15.90 19.53 -27.52
CA GLY A 375 15.10 19.03 -28.62
C GLY A 375 13.78 19.76 -28.79
N LYS A 376 13.00 19.24 -29.74
CA LYS A 376 11.63 19.65 -30.05
C LYS A 376 10.70 18.50 -29.64
N TYR A 377 9.67 18.80 -28.85
CA TYR A 377 8.80 17.81 -28.25
C TYR A 377 7.33 18.15 -28.47
N THR A 378 6.52 17.10 -28.59
CA THR A 378 5.06 17.17 -28.42
C THR A 378 4.73 16.85 -26.97
N LEU A 379 3.65 17.45 -26.47
CA LEU A 379 3.15 17.19 -25.12
C LEU A 379 1.71 16.70 -25.22
N HIS A 380 1.41 15.67 -24.45
CA HIS A 380 0.08 15.10 -24.29
C HIS A 380 -0.37 15.30 -22.85
N ASP A 381 -1.50 15.99 -22.65
CA ASP A 381 -2.05 16.26 -21.31
C ASP A 381 -2.85 15.04 -20.84
N MET A 382 -2.34 14.38 -19.79
CA MET A 382 -2.87 13.10 -19.30
C MET A 382 -4.19 13.22 -18.54
N TRP A 383 -4.62 14.44 -18.18
CA TRP A 383 -5.93 14.66 -17.57
C TRP A 383 -7.03 14.82 -18.61
N THR A 384 -6.70 15.44 -19.74
CA THR A 384 -7.66 15.67 -20.83
C THR A 384 -7.63 14.59 -21.92
N GLY A 385 -6.53 13.85 -22.03
CA GLY A 385 -6.27 12.89 -23.10
C GLY A 385 -6.04 13.57 -24.45
N LEU A 386 -5.62 14.84 -24.45
CA LEU A 386 -5.44 15.65 -25.66
C LEU A 386 -3.99 16.11 -25.80
N ASN A 387 -3.54 16.14 -27.06
CA ASN A 387 -2.27 16.76 -27.40
C ASN A 387 -2.34 18.28 -27.22
N ILE A 388 -1.31 18.84 -26.60
CA ILE A 388 -1.09 20.28 -26.55
C ILE A 388 -0.62 20.73 -27.94
N SER A 389 -1.28 21.75 -28.48
CA SER A 389 -1.04 22.21 -29.84
C SER A 389 0.39 22.68 -30.09
N GLY A 390 1.02 22.12 -31.13
CA GLY A 390 2.30 22.54 -31.65
C GLY A 390 3.48 21.72 -31.14
N THR A 391 4.67 22.28 -31.32
CA THR A 391 5.94 21.68 -30.90
C THR A 391 6.68 22.64 -29.99
N HIS A 392 7.25 22.12 -28.92
CA HIS A 392 7.87 22.91 -27.86
C HIS A 392 9.36 22.59 -27.75
N SER A 393 10.18 23.62 -27.51
CA SER A 393 11.64 23.46 -27.34
C SER A 393 12.17 24.38 -26.25
N GLY A 394 13.28 24.01 -25.63
CA GLY A 394 13.90 24.75 -24.52
C GLY A 394 13.16 24.56 -23.20
N SER A 395 11.94 25.09 -23.08
CA SER A 395 11.12 24.98 -21.86
C SER A 395 9.63 24.98 -22.15
N TYR A 396 8.85 24.48 -21.20
CA TYR A 396 7.39 24.56 -21.20
C TYR A 396 6.88 25.18 -19.89
N SER A 397 5.79 25.94 -19.98
CA SER A 397 5.13 26.58 -18.83
C SER A 397 3.64 26.23 -18.83
N VAL A 398 3.09 25.95 -17.65
CA VAL A 398 1.66 25.65 -17.46
C VAL A 398 1.15 26.35 -16.21
N LYS A 399 -0.09 26.85 -16.25
CA LYS A 399 -0.77 27.36 -15.06
C LYS A 399 -1.39 26.19 -14.31
N VAL A 400 -1.00 26.00 -13.06
CA VAL A 400 -1.50 24.92 -12.19
C VAL A 400 -2.27 25.56 -11.04
N ALA A 401 -3.48 25.06 -10.76
CA ALA A 401 -4.30 25.56 -9.66
C ALA A 401 -3.65 25.27 -8.30
N THR A 402 -4.15 25.90 -7.23
CA THR A 402 -3.71 25.62 -5.86
C THR A 402 -3.83 24.12 -5.56
N HIS A 403 -2.76 23.51 -5.06
CA HIS A 403 -2.70 22.09 -4.65
C HIS A 403 -3.01 21.08 -5.77
N ASP A 404 -3.00 21.51 -7.02
CA ASP A 404 -3.28 20.67 -8.17
C ASP A 404 -2.00 20.11 -8.80
N THR A 405 -2.16 19.12 -9.67
CA THR A 405 -1.05 18.47 -10.39
C THR A 405 -1.29 18.49 -11.89
N ALA A 406 -0.34 19.02 -12.65
CA ALA A 406 -0.28 18.81 -14.10
C ALA A 406 0.46 17.50 -14.41
N ALA A 407 0.03 16.78 -15.45
CA ALA A 407 0.62 15.51 -15.87
C ALA A 407 0.74 15.46 -17.40
N PHE A 408 1.95 15.20 -17.90
CA PHE A 408 2.23 15.19 -19.33
C PHE A 408 2.99 13.94 -19.75
N LEU A 409 2.59 13.34 -20.86
CA LEU A 409 3.44 12.46 -21.66
C LEU A 409 4.18 13.31 -22.71
N ILE A 410 5.49 13.11 -22.83
CA ILE A 410 6.37 13.90 -23.69
C ILE A 410 7.05 12.96 -24.69
N GLU A 411 6.91 13.29 -25.97
CA GLU A 411 7.50 12.54 -27.08
C GLU A 411 8.36 13.47 -27.93
N ALA A 412 9.41 12.92 -28.55
CA ALA A 412 10.18 13.67 -29.53
C ALA A 412 9.27 13.98 -30.74
N ALA A 413 9.28 15.23 -31.20
CA ALA A 413 8.54 15.57 -32.41
C ALA A 413 9.19 14.88 -33.61
N GLU A 414 8.42 14.05 -34.33
CA GLU A 414 8.84 13.53 -35.62
C GLU A 414 8.96 14.70 -36.63
N TYR A 415 10.01 14.64 -37.46
CA TYR A 415 10.36 15.70 -38.42
C TYR A 415 9.46 15.73 -39.65
#